data_AF-A0A3M0H4Y8-F1
#
_entry.id   AF-A0A3M0H4Y8-F1
#
_cell.length_a   1.000
_cell.length_b   1.000
_cell.length_c   1.000
_cell.angle_alpha   90.00
_cell.angle_beta   90.00
_cell.angle_gamma   90.00
#
_symmetry.space_group_name_H-M   'P 1'
#
loop_
_entity.id
_entity.type
_entity.pdbx_description
1 polymer ?
#
loop_
_entity_poly.entity_id
_entity_poly.type
_entity_poly.pdbx_seq_one_letter_code
_entity_poly.pdbx_strand_id
1 'polypeptide(L)'
;MTLKQALDSLESASFLDGAGNAINDVLEPALDDSTVGSALRGRWIGHPIHPALVNVTIGSWTSAVALDLLNHQSRASKLVISVGLVSAPAAIATGWADWSTMNTRQRRVGMIHAASNATGVFLFLGSYLRRRKQTDGIAKALAAAGLATASVGGLIGGHLAYSSTEQEPTPAGKHSLLR
;
A
#
# COMPACT_ATOMS: atom_id res chain seq x y z
N MET A 1 -1.62 -16.20 19.79
CA MET A 1 -1.33 -15.93 18.36
C MET A 1 -0.35 -14.79 18.30
N THR A 2 0.82 -14.98 17.69
CA THR A 2 1.83 -13.91 17.52
C THR A 2 1.50 -13.04 16.31
N LEU A 3 2.08 -11.84 16.21
CA LEU A 3 1.89 -10.94 15.06
C LEU A 3 2.28 -11.63 13.74
N LYS A 4 3.41 -12.35 13.74
CA LYS A 4 3.87 -13.10 12.58
C LYS A 4 2.82 -14.13 12.14
N GLN A 5 2.31 -14.94 13.09
CA GLN A 5 1.27 -15.93 12.80
C GLN A 5 -0.01 -15.29 12.24
N ALA A 6 -0.35 -14.07 12.69
CA ALA A 6 -1.48 -13.34 12.15
C ALA A 6 -1.26 -12.89 10.71
N LEU A 7 -0.08 -12.37 10.38
CA LEU A 7 0.27 -11.97 9.02
C LEU A 7 0.39 -13.16 8.07
N ASP A 8 1.04 -14.24 8.50
CA ASP A 8 1.14 -15.51 7.75
C ASP A 8 -0.27 -16.06 7.44
N SER A 9 -1.23 -15.94 8.37
CA SER A 9 -2.60 -16.42 8.16
C SER A 9 -3.33 -15.72 7.01
N LEU A 10 -2.92 -14.49 6.64
CA LEU A 10 -3.53 -13.74 5.53
C LEU A 10 -3.28 -14.42 4.17
N GLU A 11 -2.18 -15.17 4.03
CA GLU A 11 -1.87 -15.93 2.81
C GLU A 11 -2.87 -17.07 2.56
N SER A 12 -3.61 -17.48 3.59
CA SER A 12 -4.62 -18.54 3.52
C SER A 12 -6.00 -18.06 3.06
N ALA A 13 -6.18 -16.77 2.78
CA ALA A 13 -7.45 -16.15 2.41
C ALA A 13 -7.92 -16.51 0.98
N SER A 14 -8.14 -17.80 0.70
CA SER A 14 -8.53 -18.33 -0.61
C SER A 14 -9.87 -17.80 -1.12
N PHE A 15 -10.74 -17.29 -0.23
CA PHE A 15 -11.97 -16.62 -0.65
C PHE A 15 -11.71 -15.37 -1.52
N LEU A 16 -10.48 -14.83 -1.50
CA LEU A 16 -10.06 -13.70 -2.35
C LEU A 16 -9.58 -14.14 -3.74
N ASP A 17 -9.39 -15.44 -4.01
CA ASP A 17 -8.82 -15.92 -5.26
C ASP A 17 -9.67 -15.52 -6.47
N GLY A 18 -11.00 -15.63 -6.36
CA GLY A 18 -11.89 -15.29 -7.47
C GLY A 18 -11.77 -13.81 -7.88
N ALA A 19 -11.85 -12.90 -6.90
CA ALA A 19 -11.70 -11.47 -7.16
C ALA A 19 -10.28 -11.09 -7.58
N GLY A 20 -9.26 -11.67 -6.93
CA GLY A 20 -7.86 -11.44 -7.25
C GLY A 20 -7.49 -11.94 -8.65
N ASN A 21 -7.98 -13.12 -9.07
CA ASN A 21 -7.76 -13.60 -10.43
C ASN A 21 -8.48 -12.71 -11.45
N ALA A 22 -9.75 -12.38 -11.24
CA ALA A 22 -10.49 -11.54 -12.16
C ALA A 22 -9.85 -10.16 -12.39
N ILE A 23 -9.30 -9.53 -11.34
CA ILE A 23 -8.56 -8.27 -11.47
C ILE A 23 -7.22 -8.49 -12.19
N ASN A 24 -6.51 -9.56 -11.84
CA ASN A 24 -5.19 -9.86 -12.40
C ASN A 24 -5.25 -10.22 -13.88
N ASP A 25 -6.27 -10.97 -14.31
CA ASP A 25 -6.54 -11.34 -15.71
C ASP A 25 -6.71 -10.10 -16.62
N VAL A 26 -7.03 -8.94 -16.05
CA VAL A 26 -7.09 -7.65 -16.75
C VAL A 26 -5.78 -6.89 -16.62
N LEU A 27 -5.24 -6.77 -15.40
CA LEU A 27 -4.09 -5.92 -15.13
C LEU A 27 -2.77 -6.48 -15.65
N GLU A 28 -2.54 -7.79 -15.51
CA GLU A 28 -1.28 -8.40 -15.94
C GLU A 28 -1.10 -8.26 -17.46
N PRO A 29 -2.02 -8.69 -18.34
CA PRO A 29 -1.83 -8.52 -19.78
C PRO A 29 -1.76 -7.05 -20.25
N ALA A 30 -2.44 -6.14 -19.56
CA ALA A 30 -2.44 -4.72 -19.91
C ALA A 30 -1.12 -4.01 -19.52
N LEU A 31 -0.43 -4.51 -18.50
CA LEU A 31 0.77 -3.88 -17.94
C LEU A 31 2.04 -4.65 -18.25
N ASP A 32 1.94 -5.94 -18.56
CA ASP A 32 3.08 -6.78 -18.92
C ASP A 32 3.67 -6.33 -20.27
N ASP A 33 5.00 -6.30 -20.34
CA ASP A 33 5.79 -5.77 -21.47
C ASP A 33 5.44 -4.37 -22.02
N SER A 34 4.58 -3.63 -21.32
CA SER A 34 4.22 -2.25 -21.68
C SER A 34 5.23 -1.24 -21.14
N THR A 35 5.39 -0.10 -21.84
CA THR A 35 6.17 1.04 -21.35
C THR A 35 5.58 1.61 -20.06
N VAL A 36 4.24 1.66 -19.96
CA VAL A 36 3.53 2.16 -18.77
C VAL A 36 3.76 1.26 -17.57
N GLY A 37 3.57 -0.05 -17.71
CA GLY A 37 3.83 -1.01 -16.64
C GLY A 37 5.30 -1.03 -16.22
N SER A 38 6.23 -0.93 -17.18
CA SER A 38 7.66 -0.79 -16.89
C SER A 38 7.99 0.48 -16.09
N ALA A 39 7.34 1.60 -16.41
CA ALA A 39 7.52 2.87 -15.71
C ALA A 39 6.92 2.82 -14.29
N LEU A 40 5.71 2.28 -14.14
CA LEU A 40 5.00 2.15 -12.85
C LEU A 40 5.75 1.24 -11.87
N ARG A 41 6.41 0.18 -12.36
CA ARG A 41 7.25 -0.72 -11.56
C ARG A 41 8.66 -0.16 -11.30
N GLY A 42 8.98 1.04 -11.81
CA GLY A 42 10.24 1.72 -11.52
C GLY A 42 11.47 1.18 -12.27
N ARG A 43 11.30 0.48 -13.40
CA ARG A 43 12.42 -0.10 -14.18
C ARG A 43 13.47 0.95 -14.62
N TRP A 44 13.07 2.20 -14.78
CA TRP A 44 13.94 3.31 -15.17
C TRP A 44 14.87 3.81 -14.05
N ILE A 45 14.54 3.57 -12.78
CA ILE A 45 15.43 3.80 -11.62
C ILE A 45 16.13 2.49 -11.21
N GLY A 46 15.55 1.34 -11.55
CA GLY A 46 16.01 0.02 -11.10
C GLY A 46 15.51 -0.35 -9.70
N HIS A 47 14.58 0.42 -9.14
CA HIS A 47 13.97 0.17 -7.83
C HIS A 47 12.45 0.36 -7.86
N PRO A 48 11.68 -0.44 -7.10
CA PRO A 48 10.24 -0.24 -6.96
C PRO A 48 9.95 1.15 -6.43
N ILE A 49 9.12 1.90 -7.15
CA ILE A 49 8.79 3.29 -6.77
C ILE A 49 7.60 3.36 -5.80
N HIS A 50 6.79 2.30 -5.70
CA HIS A 50 5.64 2.25 -4.80
C HIS A 50 5.99 2.60 -3.35
N PRO A 51 7.02 1.98 -2.70
CA PRO A 51 7.40 2.35 -1.34
C PRO A 51 7.79 3.82 -1.18
N ALA A 52 8.47 4.40 -2.18
CA ALA A 52 8.86 5.81 -2.15
C ALA A 52 7.64 6.76 -2.20
N LEU A 53 6.64 6.44 -3.02
CA LEU A 53 5.39 7.22 -3.10
C LEU A 53 4.52 7.05 -1.85
N VAL A 54 4.54 5.86 -1.25
CA VAL A 54 3.89 5.60 0.04
C VAL A 54 4.49 6.50 1.13
N ASN A 55 5.82 6.70 1.17
CA ASN A 55 6.46 7.58 2.15
C ASN A 55 5.89 9.01 2.11
N VAL A 56 5.68 9.58 0.91
CA VAL A 56 5.08 10.90 0.75
C VAL A 56 3.65 10.91 1.31
N THR A 57 2.87 9.90 0.96
CA THR A 57 1.46 9.79 1.36
C THR A 57 1.31 9.62 2.88
N ILE A 58 1.97 8.61 3.45
CA ILE A 58 1.86 8.28 4.88
C ILE A 58 2.57 9.31 5.75
N GLY A 59 3.70 9.89 5.29
CA GLY A 59 4.40 10.96 5.99
C GLY A 59 3.54 12.22 6.09
N SER A 60 2.82 12.57 5.03
CA SER A 60 1.88 13.69 5.02
C SER A 60 0.71 13.48 5.99
N TRP A 61 0.14 12.28 6.01
CA TRP A 61 -0.96 11.91 6.90
C TRP A 61 -0.55 11.77 8.36
N THR A 62 0.63 11.22 8.63
CA THR A 62 1.23 11.21 9.98
C THR A 62 1.43 12.63 10.48
N SER A 63 1.98 13.50 9.64
CA SER A 63 2.16 14.93 9.94
C SER A 63 0.82 15.62 10.22
N ALA A 64 -0.24 15.29 9.47
CA ALA A 64 -1.58 15.85 9.70
C ALA A 64 -2.10 15.55 11.11
N VAL A 65 -2.00 14.28 11.51
CA VAL A 65 -2.46 13.81 12.82
C VAL A 65 -1.60 14.41 13.94
N ALA A 66 -0.28 14.51 13.76
CA ALA A 66 0.59 15.19 14.71
C ALA A 66 0.23 16.68 14.86
N LEU A 67 -0.03 17.38 13.75
CA LEU A 67 -0.46 18.77 13.76
C LEU A 67 -1.84 18.96 14.42
N ASP A 68 -2.74 17.99 14.33
CA ASP A 68 -4.04 18.05 15.01
C ASP A 68 -3.95 18.03 16.54
N LEU A 69 -2.85 17.50 17.09
CA LEU A 69 -2.54 17.53 18.53
C LEU A 69 -2.01 18.90 18.99
N LEU A 70 -1.55 19.74 18.05
CA LEU A 70 -1.06 21.07 18.33
C LEU A 70 -2.18 22.11 18.19
N ASN A 71 -2.14 23.13 19.04
CA ASN A 71 -3.10 24.23 18.97
C ASN A 71 -2.87 25.08 17.71
N HIS A 72 -3.96 25.56 17.10
CA HIS A 72 -3.97 26.49 15.96
C HIS A 72 -3.31 25.99 14.65
N GLN A 73 -3.06 24.69 14.49
CA GLN A 73 -2.44 24.13 13.27
C GLN A 73 -3.43 23.58 12.22
N SER A 74 -4.72 23.91 12.34
CA SER A 74 -5.79 23.37 11.46
C SER A 74 -5.53 23.57 9.96
N ARG A 75 -4.91 24.69 9.57
CA ARG A 75 -4.57 24.99 8.16
C ARG A 75 -3.42 24.12 7.68
N ALA A 76 -2.36 23.98 8.47
CA ALA A 76 -1.21 23.14 8.15
C ALA A 76 -1.61 21.67 8.05
N SER A 77 -2.40 21.16 9.03
CA SER A 77 -2.94 19.80 9.00
C SER A 77 -3.76 19.54 7.73
N LYS A 78 -4.67 20.46 7.37
CA LYS A 78 -5.46 20.35 6.13
C LYS A 78 -4.58 20.33 4.86
N LEU A 79 -3.52 21.13 4.83
CA LEU A 79 -2.59 21.17 3.70
C LEU A 79 -1.90 19.82 3.52
N VAL A 80 -1.32 19.26 4.57
CA VAL A 80 -0.61 17.97 4.44
C VAL A 80 -1.57 16.80 4.21
N ILE A 81 -2.82 16.84 4.72
CA ILE A 81 -3.86 15.89 4.26
C ILE A 81 -4.05 15.98 2.75
N SER A 82 -4.12 17.19 2.19
CA SER A 82 -4.30 17.37 0.75
C SER A 82 -3.11 16.88 -0.06
N VAL A 83 -1.87 17.08 0.43
CA VAL A 83 -0.66 16.52 -0.20
C VAL A 83 -0.75 14.99 -0.25
N GLY A 84 -1.09 14.34 0.86
CA GLY A 84 -1.25 12.89 0.90
C GLY A 84 -2.36 12.38 -0.02
N LEU A 85 -3.49 13.09 -0.12
CA LEU A 85 -4.57 12.72 -1.05
C LEU A 85 -4.18 12.90 -2.52
N VAL A 86 -3.36 13.91 -2.84
CA VAL A 86 -2.85 14.13 -4.21
C VAL A 86 -1.76 13.12 -4.57
N SER A 87 -0.94 12.68 -3.62
CA SER A 87 0.09 11.66 -3.86
C SER A 87 -0.45 10.23 -3.91
N ALA A 88 -1.56 9.94 -3.21
CA ALA A 88 -2.12 8.60 -3.11
C ALA A 88 -2.42 7.92 -4.47
N PRO A 89 -3.00 8.59 -5.50
CA PRO A 89 -3.25 7.97 -6.80
C PRO A 89 -1.99 7.38 -7.45
N ALA A 90 -0.84 8.05 -7.32
CA ALA A 90 0.41 7.54 -7.87
C ALA A 90 0.86 6.28 -7.12
N ALA A 91 0.82 6.29 -5.78
CA ALA A 91 1.15 5.11 -4.96
C ALA A 91 0.20 3.93 -5.25
N ILE A 92 -1.09 4.20 -5.44
CA ILE A 92 -2.10 3.18 -5.79
C ILE A 92 -1.77 2.57 -7.16
N ALA A 93 -1.50 3.39 -8.18
CA ALA A 93 -1.21 2.91 -9.53
C ALA A 93 0.04 2.01 -9.57
N THR A 94 1.11 2.43 -8.90
CA THR A 94 2.35 1.65 -8.85
C THR A 94 2.17 0.37 -8.03
N GLY A 95 1.38 0.42 -6.94
CA GLY A 95 1.08 -0.76 -6.13
C GLY A 95 0.27 -1.82 -6.90
N TRP A 96 -0.69 -1.41 -7.73
CA TRP A 96 -1.43 -2.33 -8.61
C TRP A 96 -0.55 -2.90 -9.72
N ALA A 97 0.40 -2.12 -10.25
CA ALA A 97 1.37 -2.62 -11.21
C ALA A 97 2.30 -3.69 -10.59
N ASP A 98 2.78 -3.48 -9.37
CA ASP A 98 3.57 -4.48 -8.63
C ASP A 98 2.74 -5.71 -8.27
N TRP A 99 1.49 -5.51 -7.83
CA TRP A 99 0.57 -6.60 -7.47
C TRP A 99 0.23 -7.51 -8.65
N SER A 100 0.16 -6.96 -9.87
CA SER A 100 -0.18 -7.74 -11.07
C SER A 100 0.82 -8.87 -11.41
N THR A 101 2.05 -8.82 -10.89
CA THR A 101 3.07 -9.86 -11.14
C THR A 101 3.20 -10.85 -9.98
N MET A 102 2.33 -10.75 -8.96
CA MET A 102 2.42 -11.56 -7.75
C MET A 102 1.80 -12.94 -7.94
N ASN A 103 2.34 -13.94 -7.23
CA ASN A 103 1.72 -15.25 -7.15
C ASN A 103 0.40 -15.21 -6.34
N THR A 104 -0.40 -16.26 -6.40
CA THR A 104 -1.74 -16.30 -5.77
C THR A 104 -1.71 -15.99 -4.26
N ARG A 105 -0.72 -16.50 -3.51
CA ARG A 105 -0.61 -16.25 -2.07
C ARG A 105 -0.32 -14.78 -1.78
N GLN A 106 0.64 -14.21 -2.49
CA GLN A 106 0.98 -12.79 -2.42
C GLN A 106 -0.21 -11.91 -2.81
N ARG A 107 -0.96 -12.27 -3.87
CA ARG A 107 -2.14 -11.52 -4.31
C ARG A 107 -3.23 -11.44 -3.24
N ARG A 108 -3.47 -12.51 -2.47
CA ARG A 108 -4.43 -12.49 -1.33
C ARG A 108 -4.03 -11.43 -0.29
N VAL A 109 -2.78 -11.46 0.14
CA VAL A 109 -2.23 -10.50 1.10
C VAL A 109 -2.29 -9.08 0.53
N GLY A 110 -1.95 -8.92 -0.75
CA GLY A 110 -2.03 -7.65 -1.47
C GLY A 110 -3.44 -7.07 -1.56
N MET A 111 -4.47 -7.90 -1.72
CA MET A 111 -5.87 -7.46 -1.70
C MET A 111 -6.28 -6.93 -0.32
N ILE A 112 -5.86 -7.60 0.76
CA ILE A 112 -6.14 -7.16 2.13
C ILE A 112 -5.39 -5.85 2.44
N HIS A 113 -4.14 -5.75 2.01
CA HIS A 113 -3.36 -4.52 2.07
C HIS A 113 -4.05 -3.37 1.33
N ALA A 114 -4.50 -3.60 0.10
CA ALA A 114 -5.19 -2.62 -0.71
C ALA A 114 -6.51 -2.16 -0.05
N ALA A 115 -7.30 -3.09 0.50
CA ALA A 115 -8.54 -2.76 1.20
C ALA A 115 -8.31 -1.92 2.47
N SER A 116 -7.29 -2.25 3.26
CA SER A 116 -6.91 -1.48 4.46
C SER A 116 -6.52 -0.05 4.10
N ASN A 117 -5.70 0.12 3.05
CA ASN A 117 -5.26 1.43 2.61
C ASN A 117 -6.37 2.23 1.92
N ALA A 118 -7.24 1.59 1.14
CA ALA A 118 -8.42 2.24 0.56
C ALA A 118 -9.32 2.82 1.65
N THR A 119 -9.54 2.06 2.74
CA THR A 119 -10.26 2.56 3.91
C THR A 119 -9.58 3.81 4.49
N GLY A 120 -8.25 3.79 4.63
CA GLY A 120 -7.46 4.94 5.07
C GLY A 120 -7.63 6.17 4.16
N VAL A 121 -7.53 5.99 2.84
CA VAL A 121 -7.74 7.04 1.83
C VAL A 121 -9.13 7.67 1.99
N PHE A 122 -10.19 6.87 2.09
CA PHE A 122 -11.56 7.38 2.22
C PHE A 122 -11.79 8.10 3.56
N LEU A 123 -11.18 7.64 4.65
CA LEU A 123 -11.24 8.32 5.94
C LEU A 123 -10.51 9.67 5.90
N PHE A 124 -9.34 9.76 5.27
CA PHE A 124 -8.65 11.02 5.05
C PHE A 124 -9.40 11.95 4.10
N LEU A 125 -10.04 11.41 3.06
CA LEU A 125 -10.92 12.18 2.18
C LEU A 125 -12.11 12.74 2.96
N GLY A 126 -12.76 11.94 3.80
CA GLY A 126 -13.83 12.38 4.69
C GLY A 126 -13.36 13.48 5.65
N SER A 127 -12.18 13.32 6.25
CA SER A 127 -11.55 14.36 7.08
C SER A 127 -11.34 15.65 6.29
N TYR A 128 -10.75 15.58 5.09
CA TYR A 128 -10.50 16.73 4.23
C TYR A 128 -11.79 17.46 3.85
N LEU A 129 -12.81 16.72 3.42
CA LEU A 129 -14.11 17.27 3.04
C LEU A 129 -14.78 17.98 4.22
N ARG A 130 -14.68 17.44 5.42
CA ARG A 130 -15.20 18.08 6.64
C ARG A 130 -14.44 19.37 6.98
N ARG A 131 -13.10 19.34 6.89
CA ARG A 131 -12.22 20.52 7.05
C ARG A 131 -12.42 21.59 5.97
N ARG A 132 -13.17 21.34 4.90
CA ARG A 132 -13.61 22.40 3.97
C ARG A 132 -14.61 23.35 4.61
N LYS A 133 -15.40 22.88 5.57
CA LYS A 133 -16.35 23.69 6.34
C LYS A 133 -15.76 24.13 7.67
N GLN A 134 -15.32 23.16 8.48
CA GLN A 134 -14.73 23.41 9.80
C GLN A 134 -13.81 22.27 10.22
N THR A 135 -12.76 22.60 10.97
CA THR A 135 -11.90 21.60 11.61
C THR A 135 -12.41 21.37 13.03
N ASP A 136 -13.19 20.30 13.21
CA ASP A 136 -13.77 19.89 14.50
C ASP A 136 -13.25 18.49 14.93
N GLY A 137 -13.74 18.00 16.07
CA GLY A 137 -13.31 16.72 16.63
C GLY A 137 -13.55 15.53 15.71
N ILE A 138 -14.64 15.53 14.93
CA ILE A 138 -14.94 14.44 13.99
C ILE A 138 -13.96 14.46 12.82
N ALA A 139 -13.57 15.64 12.32
CA ALA A 139 -12.55 15.74 11.27
C ALA A 139 -11.20 15.16 11.73
N LYS A 140 -10.83 15.42 12.98
CA LYS A 140 -9.61 14.87 13.59
C LYS A 140 -9.73 13.36 13.82
N ALA A 141 -10.86 12.89 14.31
CA ALA A 141 -11.12 11.46 14.51
C ALA A 141 -11.04 10.66 13.20
N LEU A 142 -11.60 11.19 12.11
CA LEU A 142 -11.48 10.58 10.77
C LEU A 142 -10.03 10.49 10.30
N ALA A 143 -9.22 11.54 10.50
CA ALA A 143 -7.80 11.51 10.15
C ALA A 143 -7.02 10.49 11.00
N ALA A 144 -7.28 10.43 12.31
CA ALA A 144 -6.66 9.47 13.20
C ALA A 144 -7.02 8.02 12.84
N ALA A 145 -8.31 7.74 12.57
CA ALA A 145 -8.76 6.43 12.10
C ALA A 145 -8.18 6.08 10.72
N GLY A 146 -8.06 7.07 9.83
CA GLY A 146 -7.41 6.92 8.53
C GLY A 146 -5.94 6.53 8.67
N LEU A 147 -5.21 7.17 9.60
CA LEU A 147 -3.82 6.83 9.87
C LEU A 147 -3.68 5.44 10.51
N ALA A 148 -4.59 5.05 11.40
CA ALA A 148 -4.59 3.72 12.01
C ALA A 148 -4.78 2.62 10.96
N THR A 149 -5.77 2.77 10.07
CA THR A 149 -6.03 1.80 8.99
C THR A 149 -4.91 1.77 7.94
N ALA A 150 -4.32 2.92 7.60
CA ALA A 150 -3.13 2.97 6.75
C ALA A 150 -1.92 2.30 7.41
N SER A 151 -1.72 2.47 8.72
CA SER A 151 -0.65 1.82 9.48
C SER A 151 -0.79 0.29 9.48
N VAL A 152 -2.01 -0.22 9.66
CA VAL A 152 -2.30 -1.66 9.50
C VAL A 152 -1.95 -2.13 8.09
N GLY A 153 -2.36 -1.37 7.07
CA GLY A 153 -1.97 -1.61 5.69
C GLY A 153 -0.45 -1.66 5.51
N GLY A 154 0.29 -0.75 6.14
CA GLY A 154 1.75 -0.71 6.14
C GLY A 154 2.39 -1.96 6.74
N LEU A 155 1.87 -2.48 7.86
CA LEU A 155 2.33 -3.74 8.45
C LEU A 155 2.13 -4.92 7.50
N ILE A 156 0.98 -4.99 6.84
CA ILE A 156 0.66 -6.04 5.85
C ILE A 156 1.57 -5.91 4.61
N GLY A 157 1.81 -4.68 4.15
CA GLY A 157 2.70 -4.40 3.01
C GLY A 157 4.16 -4.77 3.30
N GLY A 158 4.61 -4.55 4.55
CA GLY A 158 5.91 -5.02 5.02
C GLY A 158 6.03 -6.54 4.96
N HIS A 159 5.03 -7.27 5.46
CA HIS A 159 4.97 -8.74 5.35
C HIS A 159 5.06 -9.22 3.90
N LEU A 160 4.31 -8.57 3.01
CA LEU A 160 4.31 -8.88 1.58
C LEU A 160 5.70 -8.68 0.94
N ALA A 161 6.41 -7.61 1.31
CA ALA A 161 7.76 -7.36 0.81
C ALA A 161 8.78 -8.41 1.33
N TYR A 162 8.74 -8.75 2.62
CA TYR A 162 9.64 -9.75 3.21
C TYR A 162 9.40 -11.16 2.64
N SER A 163 8.14 -11.60 2.58
CA SER A 163 7.78 -12.93 2.04
C SER A 163 8.17 -13.10 0.57
N SER A 164 8.20 -12.01 -0.20
CA SER A 164 8.65 -12.03 -1.60
C SER A 164 10.15 -12.27 -1.74
N THR A 165 10.96 -11.80 -0.79
CA THR A 165 12.42 -12.02 -0.78
C THR A 165 12.81 -13.43 -0.32
N GLU A 166 12.02 -14.05 0.57
CA GLU A 166 12.27 -15.42 1.03
C GLU A 166 11.88 -16.49 -0.02
N GLN A 167 11.11 -16.13 -1.04
CA GLN A 167 10.66 -17.03 -2.10
C GLN A 167 11.55 -17.01 -3.36
N GLU A 168 12.64 -16.23 -3.40
CA GLU A 168 13.62 -16.39 -4.48
C GLU A 168 14.16 -17.83 -4.48
N PRO A 169 14.11 -18.55 -5.62
CA PRO A 169 14.69 -19.87 -5.69
C PRO A 169 16.19 -19.74 -5.41
N THR A 170 16.68 -20.50 -4.43
CA THR A 170 18.12 -20.78 -4.30
C THR A 170 18.64 -21.11 -5.70
N PRO A 171 19.66 -20.40 -6.23
CA PRO A 171 20.14 -20.71 -7.55
C PRO A 171 20.57 -22.18 -7.55
N ALA A 172 19.89 -22.98 -8.36
CA ALA A 172 20.32 -24.33 -8.67
C ALA A 172 21.62 -24.23 -9.49
N GLY A 173 22.75 -23.99 -8.80
CA GLY A 173 24.10 -24.13 -9.32
C GLY A 173 24.61 -25.51 -8.88
N LYS A 174 24.51 -26.53 -9.73
CA LYS A 174 25.40 -26.90 -10.86
C LYS A 174 26.69 -27.62 -10.41
N HIS A 175 26.83 -28.83 -10.95
CA HIS A 175 27.96 -29.77 -10.95
C HIS A 175 28.03 -30.70 -9.73
N SER A 176 27.70 -32.02 -9.78
CA SER A 176 28.11 -33.02 -10.78
C SER A 176 29.43 -32.64 -11.44
N LEU A 177 30.50 -32.92 -10.71
CA LEU A 177 31.82 -33.34 -11.18
C LEU A 177 32.73 -33.20 -9.96
N LEU A 178 33.04 -34.32 -9.30
CA LEU A 178 34.37 -34.66 -8.80
C LEU A 178 34.32 -36.05 -8.12
N ARG A 179 34.85 -37.02 -8.87
CA ARG A 179 35.42 -38.33 -8.49
C ARG A 179 34.47 -39.44 -8.07
#